data_AF-A0A1B1I4H2-F1
#
_entry.id   AF-A0A1B1I4H2-F1
#
_cell.length_a   1.000
_cell.length_b   1.000
_cell.length_c   1.000
_cell.angle_alpha   90.00
_cell.angle_beta   90.00
_cell.angle_gamma   90.00
#
_symmetry.space_group_name_H-M   'P 1'
#
loop_
_entity.id
_entity.type
_entity.pdbx_description
1 polymer ?
#
loop_
_entity_poly.entity_id
_entity_poly.type
_entity_poly.pdbx_seq_one_letter_code
_entity_poly.pdbx_strand_id
1 'polypeptide(L)'
;MRTTSGKRAVFERNLAAILVLKQIERDGRSATSEEQRLLQSYSGFGGLSEAFDPANKAWAKEYDALQKYLTNEEYRSARGSILDAYYTPPEIAEAIYEGLQHLGFAQGNILDEAVA
;
A
#
# COMPACT_ATOMS: atom_id res chain seq x y z
N MET A 1 -5.36 -19.22 -16.03
CA MET A 1 -3.94 -19.05 -15.63
C MET A 1 -3.56 -17.59 -15.75
N ARG A 2 -2.95 -16.96 -14.73
CA ARG A 2 -2.33 -15.64 -14.89
C ARG A 2 -1.06 -15.82 -15.72
N THR A 3 -0.91 -15.09 -16.81
CA THR A 3 0.30 -15.10 -17.64
C THR A 3 1.44 -14.38 -16.92
N THR A 4 2.70 -14.65 -17.30
CA THR A 4 3.87 -13.94 -16.77
C THR A 4 3.72 -12.42 -16.94
N SER A 5 3.22 -11.97 -18.10
CA SER A 5 2.95 -10.55 -18.35
C SER A 5 1.89 -9.98 -17.38
N GLY A 6 0.84 -10.75 -17.10
CA GLY A 6 -0.17 -10.35 -16.11
C GLY A 6 0.38 -10.26 -14.69
N LYS A 7 1.26 -11.18 -14.29
CA LYS A 7 1.94 -11.12 -13.00
C LYS A 7 2.86 -9.90 -12.88
N ARG A 8 3.63 -9.57 -13.93
CA ARG A 8 4.49 -8.38 -13.96
C ARG A 8 3.69 -7.08 -13.88
N ALA A 9 2.56 -6.98 -14.58
CA ALA A 9 1.69 -5.81 -14.47
C ALA A 9 1.16 -5.61 -13.03
N VAL A 10 0.85 -6.70 -12.31
CA VAL A 10 0.48 -6.62 -10.88
C VAL A 10 1.67 -6.17 -10.03
N PHE A 11 2.86 -6.71 -10.28
CA PHE A 11 4.09 -6.30 -9.60
C PHE A 11 4.36 -4.80 -9.75
N GLU A 12 4.37 -4.31 -10.99
CA GLU A 12 4.64 -2.91 -11.32
C GLU A 12 3.64 -1.98 -10.63
N ARG A 13 2.35 -2.32 -10.68
CA ARG A 13 1.29 -1.55 -10.03
C ARG A 13 1.46 -1.48 -8.52
N ASN A 14 1.74 -2.62 -7.88
CA ASN A 14 1.93 -2.67 -6.44
C ASN A 14 3.19 -1.91 -6.00
N LEU A 15 4.31 -2.03 -6.73
CA LEU A 15 5.53 -1.30 -6.42
C LEU A 15 5.32 0.21 -6.61
N ALA A 16 4.64 0.63 -7.68
CA ALA A 16 4.29 2.02 -7.90
C ALA A 16 3.43 2.60 -6.77
N ALA A 17 2.43 1.86 -6.29
CA ALA A 17 1.61 2.26 -5.15
C ALA A 17 2.45 2.47 -3.88
N ILE A 18 3.37 1.55 -3.57
CA ILE A 18 4.29 1.69 -2.42
C ILE A 18 5.17 2.95 -2.57
N LEU A 19 5.75 3.16 -3.76
CA LEU A 19 6.61 4.31 -4.00
C LEU A 19 5.87 5.64 -3.87
N VAL A 20 4.63 5.71 -4.36
CA VAL A 20 3.78 6.89 -4.23
C VAL A 20 3.39 7.15 -2.79
N LEU A 21 3.02 6.12 -2.02
CA LEU A 21 2.75 6.25 -0.59
C LEU A 21 3.95 6.86 0.14
N LYS A 22 5.16 6.30 -0.06
CA LYS A 22 6.39 6.79 0.56
C LYS A 22 6.72 8.23 0.17
N GLN A 23 6.37 8.65 -1.04
CA GLN A 23 6.56 10.03 -1.48
C GLN A 23 5.57 10.97 -0.79
N ILE A 24 4.29 10.58 -0.70
CA ILE A 24 3.24 11.36 -0.03
C ILE A 24 3.58 11.57 1.46
N GLU A 25 4.01 10.51 2.15
CA GLU A 25 4.43 10.56 3.56
C GLU A 25 5.64 11.49 3.76
N ARG A 26 6.65 11.37 2.88
CA ARG A 26 7.85 12.23 2.93
C ARG A 26 7.52 13.70 2.72
N ASP A 27 6.60 13.99 1.81
CA ASP A 27 6.18 15.35 1.47
C ASP A 27 5.19 15.93 2.49
N GLY A 28 4.64 15.11 3.39
CA GLY A 28 3.66 15.54 4.40
C GLY A 28 2.38 16.11 3.79
N ARG A 29 1.95 15.58 2.63
CA ARG A 29 0.81 16.10 1.86
C ARG A 29 -0.29 15.06 1.70
N SER A 30 -1.44 15.48 1.19
CA SER A 30 -2.49 14.56 0.77
C SER A 30 -2.24 13.99 -0.64
N ALA A 31 -2.75 12.79 -0.88
CA ALA A 31 -2.74 12.15 -2.20
C ALA A 31 -3.67 12.88 -3.19
N THR A 32 -3.21 13.09 -4.41
CA THR A 32 -4.04 13.53 -5.54
C THR A 32 -5.02 12.43 -5.97
N SER A 33 -6.06 12.77 -6.74
CA SER A 33 -7.05 11.79 -7.22
C SER A 33 -6.44 10.65 -8.05
N GLU A 34 -5.37 10.91 -8.81
CA GLU A 34 -4.64 9.85 -9.55
C GLU A 34 -3.83 8.95 -8.60
N GLU A 35 -3.14 9.54 -7.63
CA GLU A 35 -2.39 8.78 -6.63
C GLU A 35 -3.32 7.92 -5.78
N GLN A 36 -4.50 8.44 -5.40
CA GLN A 36 -5.52 7.67 -4.69
C GLN A 36 -5.99 6.46 -5.49
N ARG A 37 -6.26 6.62 -6.80
CA ARG A 37 -6.61 5.49 -7.67
C ARG A 37 -5.49 4.44 -7.72
N LEU A 38 -4.24 4.88 -7.81
CA LEU A 38 -3.09 3.98 -7.81
C LEU A 38 -2.97 3.23 -6.47
N LEU A 39 -3.12 3.92 -5.33
CA LEU A 39 -3.10 3.31 -4.00
C LEU A 39 -4.24 2.29 -3.84
N GLN A 40 -5.46 2.62 -4.27
CA GLN A 40 -6.61 1.69 -4.27
C GLN A 40 -6.41 0.45 -5.15
N SER A 41 -5.52 0.53 -6.14
CA SER A 41 -5.20 -0.58 -7.04
C SER A 41 -4.16 -1.56 -6.47
N TYR A 42 -3.59 -1.24 -5.29
CA TYR A 42 -2.69 -2.13 -4.58
C TYR A 42 -3.42 -3.43 -4.20
N SER A 43 -2.81 -4.56 -4.53
CA SER A 43 -3.42 -5.88 -4.40
C SER A 43 -2.54 -6.92 -3.72
N GLY A 44 -1.40 -6.49 -3.17
CA GLY A 44 -0.44 -7.36 -2.48
C GLY A 44 0.31 -8.33 -3.40
N PHE A 45 1.27 -9.07 -2.84
CA PHE A 45 2.20 -9.93 -3.60
C PHE A 45 1.86 -11.42 -3.55
N GLY A 46 0.68 -11.80 -3.04
CA GLY A 46 0.18 -13.18 -2.82
C GLY A 46 0.39 -14.19 -3.96
N GLY A 47 0.53 -13.75 -5.21
CA GLY A 47 0.75 -14.60 -6.38
C GLY A 47 2.05 -14.34 -7.15
N LEU A 48 3.00 -13.63 -6.54
CA LEU A 48 4.22 -13.11 -7.16
C LEU A 48 5.49 -13.67 -6.49
N SER A 49 5.45 -14.92 -6.02
CA SER A 49 6.60 -15.58 -5.37
C SER A 49 7.87 -15.52 -6.22
N GLU A 50 7.72 -15.53 -7.55
CA GLU A 50 8.84 -15.41 -8.49
C GLU A 50 9.65 -14.12 -8.33
N ALA A 51 9.01 -13.01 -7.96
CA ALA A 51 9.68 -11.73 -7.73
C ALA A 51 10.55 -11.73 -6.45
N PHE A 52 10.35 -12.69 -5.55
CA PHE A 52 11.06 -12.79 -4.27
C PHE A 52 12.12 -13.90 -4.26
N ASP A 53 12.32 -14.59 -5.40
CA ASP A 53 13.31 -15.65 -5.53
C ASP A 53 14.62 -15.12 -6.16
N PRO A 54 15.73 -15.01 -5.39
CA PRO A 54 17.02 -14.53 -5.92
C PRO A 54 17.64 -15.48 -6.96
N ALA A 55 17.21 -16.75 -6.99
CA ALA A 55 17.68 -17.72 -7.98
C ALA A 55 16.93 -17.58 -9.32
N ASN A 56 15.74 -16.96 -9.34
CA ASN A 56 14.92 -16.84 -10.53
C ASN A 56 15.39 -15.71 -11.46
N LYS A 57 16.27 -16.04 -12.41
CA LYS A 57 16.83 -15.06 -13.36
C LYS A 57 15.79 -14.42 -14.28
N ALA A 58 14.64 -15.06 -14.50
CA ALA A 58 13.56 -14.47 -15.28
C ALA A 58 12.87 -13.30 -14.57
N TRP A 59 13.01 -13.21 -13.24
CA TRP A 59 12.42 -12.18 -12.39
C TRP A 59 13.47 -11.33 -11.65
N ALA A 60 14.73 -11.37 -12.12
CA ALA A 60 15.84 -10.68 -11.47
C ALA A 60 15.60 -9.16 -11.38
N LYS A 61 14.97 -8.55 -12.39
CA LYS A 61 14.68 -7.11 -12.38
C LYS A 61 13.69 -6.73 -11.28
N GLU A 62 12.65 -7.54 -11.09
CA GLU A 62 11.64 -7.35 -10.08
C GLU A 62 12.23 -7.59 -8.68
N TYR A 63 13.06 -8.63 -8.52
CA TYR A 63 13.81 -8.87 -7.30
C TYR A 63 14.71 -7.68 -6.94
N ASP A 64 15.52 -7.20 -7.88
CA ASP A 64 16.42 -6.06 -7.68
C ASP A 64 15.64 -4.78 -7.33
N ALA A 65 14.47 -4.57 -7.94
CA ALA A 65 13.60 -3.45 -7.63
C ALA A 65 13.08 -3.52 -6.19
N LEU A 66 12.66 -4.69 -5.72
CA LEU A 66 12.26 -4.88 -4.33
C LEU A 66 13.41 -4.57 -3.36
N GLN A 67 14.62 -5.07 -3.64
CA GLN A 67 15.80 -4.80 -2.81
C GLN A 67 16.21 -3.32 -2.80
N LYS A 68 16.00 -2.62 -3.92
CA LYS A 68 16.37 -1.21 -4.06
C LYS A 68 15.41 -0.27 -3.33
N TYR A 69 14.10 -0.54 -3.40
CA TYR A 69 13.08 0.42 -2.99
C TYR A 69 12.44 0.11 -1.64
N LEU A 70 12.53 -1.15 -1.19
CA LEU A 70 12.02 -1.55 0.11
C LEU A 70 13.18 -1.65 1.10
N THR A 71 12.92 -1.19 2.31
CA THR A 71 13.73 -1.54 3.48
C THR A 71 13.62 -3.03 3.78
N ASN A 72 14.51 -3.55 4.61
CA ASN A 72 14.46 -4.96 5.01
C ASN A 72 13.13 -5.35 5.66
N GLU A 73 12.51 -4.44 6.43
CA GLU A 73 11.22 -4.67 7.08
C GLU A 73 10.07 -4.69 6.08
N GLU A 74 10.00 -3.69 5.20
CA GLU A 74 9.00 -3.64 4.12
C GLU A 74 9.14 -4.85 3.18
N TYR A 75 10.37 -5.27 2.85
CA TYR A 75 10.62 -6.45 2.03
C TYR A 75 10.13 -7.72 2.73
N ARG A 76 10.41 -7.89 4.02
CA ARG A 76 9.94 -9.03 4.81
C ARG A 76 8.42 -9.05 4.90
N SER A 77 7.79 -7.89 5.07
CA SER A 77 6.32 -7.75 5.10
C SER A 77 5.71 -8.09 3.74
N ALA A 78 6.22 -7.51 2.65
CA ALA A 78 5.77 -7.80 1.29
C ALA A 78 5.95 -9.28 0.93
N ARG A 79 7.07 -9.89 1.34
CA ARG A 79 7.31 -11.33 1.19
C ARG A 79 6.39 -12.17 2.05
N GLY A 80 6.09 -11.72 3.27
CA GLY A 80 5.11 -12.32 4.17
C GLY A 80 3.71 -12.35 3.58
N SER A 81 3.32 -11.32 2.79
CA SER A 81 2.04 -11.28 2.07
C SER A 81 1.87 -12.36 0.98
N ILE A 82 2.95 -13.07 0.63
CA ILE A 82 2.91 -14.28 -0.21
C ILE A 82 2.34 -15.47 0.56
N LEU A 83 2.55 -15.49 1.88
CA LEU A 83 2.20 -16.58 2.78
C LEU A 83 0.98 -16.25 3.66
N ASP A 84 0.76 -14.98 4.04
CA ASP A 84 -0.37 -14.52 4.86
C ASP A 84 -0.81 -13.10 4.47
N ALA A 85 -2.06 -12.95 4.01
CA ALA A 85 -2.63 -11.71 3.44
C ALA A 85 -2.98 -10.62 4.48
N TYR A 86 -2.24 -10.48 5.57
CA TYR A 86 -2.53 -9.52 6.64
C TYR A 86 -1.27 -8.82 7.11
N TYR A 87 -0.86 -7.80 6.35
CA TYR A 87 -0.10 -6.71 6.94
C TYR A 87 -0.60 -5.39 6.37
N THR A 88 -1.49 -4.76 7.12
CA THR A 88 -1.72 -3.33 7.05
C THR A 88 -0.61 -2.71 7.90
N PRO A 89 0.33 -1.94 7.33
CA PRO A 89 1.31 -1.21 8.11
C PRO A 89 0.62 -0.43 9.24
N PRO A 90 1.22 -0.32 10.44
CA PRO A 90 0.62 0.42 11.55
C PRO A 90 0.19 1.83 11.13
N GLU A 91 0.94 2.46 10.21
CA GLU A 91 0.62 3.77 9.66
C GLU A 91 -0.63 3.78 8.76
N ILE A 92 -0.91 2.69 8.03
CA ILE A 92 -2.12 2.54 7.20
C ILE A 92 -3.33 2.15 8.07
N ALA A 93 -3.12 1.40 9.16
CA ALA A 93 -4.18 1.07 10.10
C ALA A 93 -4.66 2.32 10.85
N GLU A 94 -3.72 3.20 11.26
CA GLU A 94 -4.03 4.51 11.84
C GLU A 94 -4.69 5.45 10.83
N ALA A 95 -4.17 5.57 9.61
CA ALA A 95 -4.77 6.43 8.59
C ALA A 95 -6.19 5.99 8.16
N ILE A 96 -6.47 4.68 8.17
CA ILE A 96 -7.84 4.17 7.93
C ILE A 96 -8.75 4.41 9.13
N TYR A 97 -8.27 4.26 10.38
CA TYR A 97 -9.05 4.57 11.58
C TYR A 97 -9.34 6.07 11.74
N GLU A 98 -8.34 6.92 11.54
CA GLU A 98 -8.48 8.38 11.57
C GLU A 98 -9.35 8.88 10.40
N GLY A 99 -9.15 8.33 9.20
CA GLY A 99 -9.97 8.65 8.03
C GLY A 99 -11.45 8.28 8.20
N LEU A 100 -11.75 7.16 8.88
CA LEU A 100 -13.13 6.75 9.18
C LEU A 100 -13.78 7.58 10.30
N GLN A 101 -13.02 8.12 11.25
CA GLN A 101 -13.55 9.08 12.23
C GLN A 101 -13.85 10.45 11.59
N HIS A 102 -13.07 10.86 10.59
CA HIS A 102 -13.21 12.16 9.94
C HIS A 102 -14.25 12.23 8.80
N LEU A 103 -14.70 11.08 8.28
CA LEU A 103 -15.68 11.03 7.17
C LEU A 103 -17.15 10.91 7.63
N GLY A 104 -17.46 11.11 8.92
CA GLY A 104 -18.83 11.00 9.44
C GLY A 104 -19.19 11.82 10.67
N PHE A 105 -18.24 12.37 11.43
CA PHE A 105 -18.53 13.39 12.44
C PHE A 105 -17.84 14.69 12.06
N ALA A 106 -18.52 15.44 11.21
CA ALA A 106 -18.58 16.87 11.46
C ALA A 106 -19.15 17.01 12.88
N GLN A 107 -18.32 17.45 13.83
CA GLN A 107 -18.83 18.11 15.02
C GLN A 107 -19.52 19.39 14.51
N GLY A 108 -20.75 19.22 14.04
CA GLY A 108 -21.69 20.30 13.85
C GLY A 108 -21.84 20.96 15.20
N ASN A 109 -21.52 22.24 15.24
CA ASN A 109 -21.82 23.09 16.37
C ASN A 109 -23.36 23.21 16.43
N ILE A 110 -24.00 22.43 17.30
CA ILE A 110 -25.30 22.80 17.87
C ILE A 110 -25.11 22.75 19.38
N LEU A 111 -24.76 23.92 19.89
CA LEU A 111 -25.10 24.35 21.23
C LEU A 111 -26.62 24.21 21.38
N ASP A 112 -27.07 23.20 22.13
CA ASP A 112 -28.40 23.23 22.72
C ASP A 112 -28.28 24.04 24.02
N GLU A 113 -28.65 25.32 23.96
CA GLU A 113 -29.00 26.08 25.16
C GLU A 113 -30.32 25.52 25.70
N ALA A 114 -30.24 24.48 26.51
CA ALA A 114 -31.31 24.11 27.44
C ALA A 114 -30.97 24.68 28.82
N VAL A 115 -31.12 26.01 28.95
CA VAL A 115 -31.42 26.64 30.24
C VAL A 115 -32.90 26.98 30.22
N ALA A 116 -33.69 26.18 30.93
CA ALA A 116 -34.99 26.53 31.49
C ALA A 116 -35.18 25.74 32.79
#